data_AF-A0A8S3J7X2-F1
#
_entry.id   AF-A0A8S3J7X2-F1
#
_cell.length_a   1.000
_cell.length_b   1.000
_cell.length_c   1.000
_cell.angle_alpha   90.00
_cell.angle_beta   90.00
_cell.angle_gamma   90.00
#
_symmetry.space_group_name_H-M   'P 1'
#
loop_
_entity.id
_entity.type
_entity.pdbx_description
1 polymer ?
#
loop_
_entity_poly.entity_id
_entity_poly.type
_entity_poly.pdbx_seq_one_letter_code
_entity_poly.pdbx_strand_id
1 'polypeptide(L)'
;MAESKNTIVHSPLELKGLAKYLSLTCHRALERGVWTFCELGIADIMADYQAPITAKQLSQLNGNTWNAEFLYRLLRVIADVDIVKEIINNDNDN
;
A
#
# COMPACT_ATOMS: atom_id res chain seq x y z
N MET A 1 17.26 1.66 25.30
CA MET A 1 17.54 0.40 24.58
C MET A 1 16.22 -0.35 24.50
N ALA A 2 15.65 -0.51 23.31
CA ALA A 2 14.45 -1.32 23.14
C ALA A 2 14.87 -2.79 23.13
N GLU A 3 14.33 -3.60 24.04
CA GLU A 3 14.50 -5.05 24.02
C GLU A 3 13.94 -5.60 22.71
N SER A 4 14.80 -6.16 21.88
CA SER A 4 14.41 -6.99 20.75
C SER A 4 13.65 -8.20 21.30
N LYS A 5 12.31 -8.14 21.32
CA LYS A 5 11.47 -9.32 21.56
C LYS A 5 11.93 -10.41 20.58
N ASN A 6 12.37 -11.57 21.10
CA ASN A 6 12.69 -12.76 20.32
C ASN A 6 11.45 -13.20 19.53
N THR A 7 11.25 -12.56 18.38
CA THR A 7 10.09 -12.78 17.53
C THR A 7 10.50 -13.85 16.52
N ILE A 8 9.96 -15.06 16.70
CA ILE A 8 10.16 -16.15 15.75
C ILE A 8 9.23 -15.88 14.57
N VAL A 9 9.81 -15.53 13.43
CA VAL A 9 9.08 -15.34 12.17
C VAL A 9 9.04 -16.67 11.44
N HIS A 10 7.84 -17.23 11.28
CA HIS A 10 7.64 -18.45 10.50
C HIS A 10 7.45 -18.14 9.03
N SER A 11 8.13 -18.90 8.17
CA SER A 11 7.94 -18.77 6.73
C SER A 11 6.51 -19.20 6.35
N PRO A 12 5.82 -18.47 5.46
CA PRO A 12 4.56 -18.91 4.86
C PRO A 12 4.59 -20.33 4.29
N LEU A 13 5.78 -20.82 3.90
CA LEU A 13 5.96 -22.17 3.35
C LEU A 13 5.84 -23.27 4.41
N GLU A 14 6.10 -22.95 5.68
CA GLU A 14 6.00 -23.87 6.83
C GLU A 14 4.54 -24.04 7.31
N LEU A 15 3.66 -23.11 6.95
CA LEU A 15 2.24 -23.19 7.25
C LEU A 15 1.57 -24.38 6.53
N LYS A 16 0.44 -24.85 7.05
CA LYS A 16 -0.36 -25.94 6.46
C LYS A 16 -1.85 -25.56 6.35
N GLY A 17 -2.57 -26.26 5.48
CA GLY A 17 -4.02 -26.11 5.30
C GLY A 17 -4.45 -24.68 4.95
N LEU A 18 -5.54 -24.22 5.58
CA LEU A 18 -6.14 -22.91 5.33
C LEU A 18 -5.17 -21.75 5.60
N ALA A 19 -4.35 -21.84 6.66
CA ALA A 19 -3.39 -20.78 6.99
C ALA A 19 -2.36 -20.58 5.87
N LYS A 20 -1.85 -21.67 5.28
CA LYS A 20 -0.95 -21.60 4.11
C LYS A 20 -1.64 -20.95 2.92
N TYR A 21 -2.86 -21.39 2.62
CA TYR A 21 -3.64 -20.87 1.50
C TYR A 21 -3.89 -19.36 1.61
N LEU A 22 -4.35 -18.90 2.79
CA LEU A 22 -4.60 -17.48 3.04
C LEU A 22 -3.31 -16.67 2.97
N SER A 23 -2.21 -17.18 3.53
CA SER A 23 -0.91 -16.52 3.46
C SER A 23 -0.45 -16.36 2.01
N LEU A 24 -0.43 -17.43 1.21
CA LEU A 24 0.01 -17.36 -0.19
C LEU A 24 -0.90 -16.46 -1.03
N THR A 25 -2.21 -16.51 -0.81
CA THR A 25 -3.18 -15.63 -1.48
C THR A 25 -2.92 -14.16 -1.13
N CYS A 26 -2.66 -13.87 0.14
CA CYS A 26 -2.29 -12.53 0.60
C CYS A 26 -0.99 -12.05 -0.07
N HIS A 27 0.07 -12.86 -0.07
CA HIS A 27 1.34 -12.51 -0.72
C HIS A 27 1.15 -12.22 -2.22
N ARG A 28 0.35 -13.03 -2.90
CA ARG A 28 0.04 -12.81 -4.33
C ARG A 28 -0.74 -11.51 -4.56
N ALA A 29 -1.67 -11.18 -3.68
CA ALA A 29 -2.42 -9.92 -3.76
C ALA A 29 -1.52 -8.71 -3.51
N LEU A 30 -0.63 -8.77 -2.50
CA LEU A 30 0.35 -7.73 -2.22
C LEU A 30 1.33 -7.54 -3.39
N GLU A 31 1.87 -8.63 -3.94
CA GLU A 31 2.73 -8.59 -5.12
C GLU A 31 2.03 -7.89 -6.30
N ARG A 32 0.77 -8.22 -6.56
CA ARG A 32 -0.03 -7.56 -7.60
C ARG A 32 -0.26 -6.09 -7.31
N GLY A 33 -0.55 -5.73 -6.06
CA GLY A 33 -0.68 -4.34 -5.64
C GLY A 33 0.59 -3.55 -5.91
N VAL A 34 1.73 -4.03 -5.42
CA VAL A 34 3.05 -3.39 -5.63
C VAL A 34 3.39 -3.30 -7.12
N TRP A 35 3.20 -4.38 -7.87
CA TRP A 35 3.46 -4.36 -9.32
C TRP A 35 2.58 -3.32 -10.03
N THR A 36 1.27 -3.28 -9.74
CA THR A 36 0.38 -2.29 -10.35
C THR A 36 0.73 -0.86 -9.97
N PHE A 37 1.14 -0.61 -8.72
CA PHE A 37 1.62 0.71 -8.30
C PHE A 37 2.84 1.17 -9.10
N CYS A 38 3.80 0.27 -9.35
CA CYS A 38 4.95 0.56 -10.18
C CYS A 38 4.59 0.77 -11.65
N GLU A 39 3.76 -0.10 -12.24
CA GLU A 39 3.37 -0.03 -13.65
C GLU A 39 2.56 1.24 -13.98
N LEU A 40 1.78 1.74 -13.04
CA LEU A 40 1.07 3.00 -13.19
C LEU A 40 1.98 4.23 -13.03
N GLY A 41 3.26 4.05 -12.68
CA GLY A 41 4.20 5.15 -12.46
C GLY A 41 3.78 6.07 -11.31
N ILE A 42 2.97 5.59 -10.36
CA ILE A 42 2.42 6.42 -9.29
C ILE A 42 3.56 6.95 -8.39
N ALA A 43 4.60 6.13 -8.16
CA ALA A 43 5.76 6.54 -7.38
C ALA A 43 6.43 7.80 -7.93
N ASP A 44 6.62 7.86 -9.25
CA ASP A 44 7.26 9.00 -9.92
C ASP A 44 6.37 10.24 -9.83
N ILE A 45 5.06 10.08 -10.08
CA ILE A 45 4.09 11.17 -9.96
C ILE A 45 4.08 11.73 -8.52
N MET A 46 4.12 10.86 -7.51
CA MET A 46 4.15 11.28 -6.11
C MET A 46 5.48 11.93 -5.73
N ALA A 47 6.61 11.48 -6.29
CA ALA A 47 7.92 12.06 -6.02
C ALA A 47 8.05 13.48 -6.58
N ASP A 48 7.45 13.74 -7.74
CA ASP A 48 7.38 15.07 -8.33
C ASP A 48 6.43 16.01 -7.57
N TYR A 49 5.46 15.44 -6.85
CA TYR A 49 4.50 16.19 -6.05
C TYR A 49 5.03 16.44 -4.63
N GLN A 50 5.52 17.65 -4.37
CA GLN A 50 6.14 18.02 -3.08
C GLN A 50 5.17 18.10 -1.89
N ALA A 51 3.88 17.80 -2.08
CA ALA A 51 2.84 17.85 -1.05
C ALA A 51 2.12 16.50 -0.94
N PRO A 52 1.54 16.16 0.22
CA PRO A 52 0.66 15.02 0.35
C PRO A 52 -0.48 15.09 -0.67
N ILE A 53 -0.76 13.95 -1.31
CA ILE A 53 -1.76 13.87 -2.39
C ILE A 53 -2.85 12.85 -2.05
N THR A 54 -4.10 13.23 -2.29
CA THR A 54 -5.25 12.33 -2.13
C THR A 54 -5.42 11.43 -3.37
N ALA A 55 -6.02 10.25 -3.18
CA ALA A 55 -6.35 9.35 -4.29
C ALA A 55 -7.20 10.03 -5.38
N LYS A 56 -8.10 10.94 -4.99
CA LYS A 56 -8.94 11.72 -5.93
C LYS A 56 -8.13 12.72 -6.74
N GLN A 57 -7.15 13.40 -6.13
CA GLN A 57 -6.26 14.29 -6.88
C GLN A 57 -5.36 13.49 -7.81
N LEU A 58 -4.77 12.40 -7.32
CA LEU A 58 -3.92 11.52 -8.12
C LEU A 58 -4.67 10.95 -9.34
N SER A 59 -5.95 10.64 -9.19
CA SER A 59 -6.79 10.15 -10.30
C SER A 59 -7.05 11.18 -11.40
N GLN A 60 -6.77 12.46 -11.15
CA GLN A 60 -7.01 13.58 -12.05
C GLN A 60 -5.72 14.23 -12.54
N LEU A 61 -4.57 13.91 -11.92
CA LEU A 61 -3.27 14.41 -12.33
C LEU A 61 -2.88 13.92 -13.72
N ASN A 62 -2.11 14.75 -14.43
CA ASN A 62 -1.51 14.43 -15.73
C ASN A 62 -2.51 13.93 -16.80
N GLY A 63 -3.80 14.26 -16.67
CA GLY A 63 -4.84 13.81 -17.59
C GLY A 63 -5.23 12.33 -17.43
N ASN A 64 -4.85 11.69 -16.33
CA ASN A 64 -5.23 10.31 -16.05
C ASN A 64 -6.74 10.18 -15.83
N THR A 65 -7.29 9.02 -16.19
CA THR A 65 -8.71 8.67 -16.03
C THR A 65 -8.90 7.49 -15.08
N TRP A 66 -7.95 7.29 -14.18
CA TRP A 66 -7.99 6.21 -13.21
C TRP A 66 -9.19 6.37 -12.27
N ASN A 67 -9.74 5.26 -11.84
CA ASN A 67 -10.82 5.28 -10.86
C ASN A 67 -10.23 5.65 -9.48
N ALA A 68 -10.74 6.72 -8.87
CA ALA A 68 -10.24 7.20 -7.58
C ALA A 68 -10.41 6.20 -6.43
N GLU A 69 -11.48 5.40 -6.43
CA GLU A 69 -11.71 4.36 -5.43
C GLU A 69 -10.71 3.21 -5.58
N PHE A 70 -10.41 2.83 -6.82
CA PHE A 70 -9.36 1.87 -7.12
C PHE A 70 -8.00 2.37 -6.62
N LEU A 71 -7.63 3.62 -6.93
CA LEU A 71 -6.38 4.20 -6.45
C LEU A 71 -6.32 4.28 -4.92
N TYR A 72 -7.43 4.61 -4.26
CA TYR A 72 -7.49 4.61 -2.80
C TYR A 72 -7.20 3.22 -2.22
N ARG A 73 -7.85 2.17 -2.75
CA ARG A 73 -7.60 0.78 -2.32
C ARG A 73 -6.16 0.36 -2.61
N LEU A 74 -5.62 0.75 -3.75
CA LEU A 74 -4.24 0.49 -4.12
C LEU A 74 -3.28 1.16 -3.15
N LEU A 75 -3.38 2.47 -2.95
CA LEU A 75 -2.52 3.25 -2.06
C LEU A 75 -2.56 2.72 -0.62
N ARG A 76 -3.71 2.24 -0.15
CA ARG A 76 -3.83 1.59 1.16
C ARG A 76 -3.02 0.30 1.24
N VAL A 77 -3.07 -0.56 0.21
CA VAL A 77 -2.23 -1.76 0.14
C VAL A 77 -0.74 -1.39 0.12
N ILE A 78 -0.36 -0.33 -0.60
CA ILE A 78 1.02 0.15 -0.66
C ILE A 78 1.47 0.75 0.69
N ALA A 79 0.55 1.35 1.45
CA ALA A 79 0.81 1.80 2.81
C ALA A 79 0.94 0.64 3.80
N ASP A 80 0.14 -0.43 3.66
CA ASP A 80 0.23 -1.63 4.51
C ASP A 80 1.60 -2.34 4.39
N VAL A 81 2.30 -2.17 3.26
CA VAL A 81 3.66 -2.67 3.04
C VAL A 81 4.76 -1.61 3.25
N ASP A 82 4.40 -0.47 3.86
CA ASP A 82 5.30 0.63 4.25
C ASP A 82 6.10 1.28 3.09
N ILE A 83 5.56 1.23 1.87
CA ILE A 83 6.15 1.93 0.71
C ILE A 83 5.72 3.41 0.69
N VAL A 84 4.46 3.69 1.04
CA VAL A 84 3.94 5.06 1.23
C VAL A 84 3.33 5.19 2.61
N LYS A 85 3.10 6.42 3.08
CA LYS A 85 2.48 6.67 4.38
C LYS A 85 1.13 7.35 4.21
N GLU A 86 0.11 6.79 4.86
CA GLU A 86 -1.19 7.43 4.99
C GLU A 86 -1.09 8.55 6.03
N ILE A 87 -1.59 9.74 5.68
CA ILE A 87 -1.74 10.86 6.61
C ILE A 87 -3.23 10.97 6.93
N ILE A 88 -3.58 10.67 8.18
CA ILE A 88 -4.94 10.82 8.68
C ILE A 88 -5.07 12.27 9.16
N ASN A 89 -5.73 13.11 8.38
CA ASN A 89 -6.14 14.41 8.86
C ASN A 89 -7.32 14.19 9.83
N ASN A 90 -7.09 14.44 11.12
CA ASN A 90 -8.20 14.57 12.06
C ASN A 90 -8.89 15.89 11.75
N ASP A 91 -10.08 15.86 11.18
CA ASP A 91 -10.97 17.02 10.99
C ASP A 91 -11.50 17.56 12.34
N ASN A 92 -10.59 17.87 13.28
CA ASN A 92 -10.91 18.34 14.64
C ASN A 92 -10.21 19.65 15.03
N ASP A 93 -9.60 20.36 14.10
CA ASP A 93 -9.13 21.74 14.33
C ASP A 93 -10.00 22.71 13.53
N ASN A 94 -11.14 23.06 14.12
CA ASN A 94 -11.92 24.26 13.82
C ASN A 94 -11.39 25.44 14.65
#